data_AF-A0A971FEN5-F1
#
_entry.id   AF-A0A971FEN5-F1
#
_cell.length_a   1.000
_cell.length_b   1.000
_cell.length_c   1.000
_cell.angle_alpha   90.00
_cell.angle_beta   90.00
_cell.angle_gamma   90.00
#
_symmetry.space_group_name_H-M   'P 1'
#
loop_
_entity.id
_entity.type
_entity.pdbx_description
1 polymer ?
#
loop_
_entity_poly.entity_id
_entity_poly.type
_entity_poly.pdbx_seq_one_letter_code
_entity_poly.pdbx_strand_id
1 'polypeptide(L)' 'MAKGVWRYSMNPQELKLWEDPGMKGWRAAMEAYVEDEARERGYMKYALLGRSKEVIAEKEVTKNTKEPAATA' A
#
# COMPACT_ATOMS: atom_id res chain seq x y z
N MET A 1 -16.85 6.60 -9.20
CA MET A 1 -16.69 5.13 -9.11
C MET A 1 -15.29 4.86 -8.58
N ALA A 2 -15.16 4.31 -7.37
CA ALA A 2 -13.83 4.03 -6.86
C ALA A 2 -13.23 2.86 -7.65
N LYS A 3 -12.01 3.05 -8.15
CA LYS A 3 -11.31 2.01 -8.89
C LYS A 3 -10.99 0.90 -7.87
N GLY A 4 -11.25 -0.36 -8.21
CA GLY A 4 -11.29 -1.48 -7.25
C GLY A 4 -10.03 -1.62 -6.36
N VAL A 5 -9.09 -2.48 -6.77
CA VAL A 5 -7.84 -2.74 -6.04
C VAL A 5 -6.67 -2.16 -6.82
N TRP A 6 -5.87 -1.32 -6.18
CA TRP A 6 -4.58 -0.88 -6.71
C TRP A 6 -3.57 -2.02 -6.56
N ARG A 7 -2.83 -2.35 -7.62
CA ARG A 7 -1.90 -3.48 -7.61
C ARG A 7 -0.50 -2.97 -7.87
N TYR A 8 0.35 -3.01 -6.84
CA TYR A 8 1.75 -2.61 -6.93
C TYR A 8 2.62 -3.87 -7.09
N SER A 9 3.33 -3.97 -8.20
CA SER A 9 4.27 -5.08 -8.44
C SER A 9 5.64 -4.72 -7.91
N MET A 10 6.09 -5.41 -6.86
CA MET A 10 7.41 -5.19 -6.28
C MET A 10 8.50 -5.76 -7.19
N ASN A 11 9.60 -5.02 -7.34
CA ASN A 11 10.80 -5.49 -7.98
C ASN A 11 11.59 -6.46 -7.09
N PRO A 12 12.52 -7.24 -7.67
CA PRO A 12 13.29 -8.26 -6.93
C PRO A 12 14.04 -7.72 -5.70
N GLN A 13 14.53 -6.48 -5.77
CA GLN A 13 15.22 -5.84 -4.65
C GLN A 13 14.26 -5.47 -3.52
N GLU A 14 13.08 -4.93 -3.84
CA GLU A 14 12.06 -4.60 -2.87
C GLU A 14 11.50 -5.86 -2.20
N LEU A 15 11.31 -6.94 -2.97
CA LEU A 15 10.95 -8.27 -2.47
C LEU A 15 11.98 -8.82 -1.50
N LYS A 16 13.27 -8.72 -1.82
CA LYS A 16 14.33 -9.15 -0.91
C LYS A 16 14.27 -8.41 0.42
N LEU A 17 14.03 -7.10 0.39
CA LEU A 17 13.85 -6.28 1.59
C LEU A 17 12.53 -6.60 2.33
N TRP A 18 11.50 -6.99 1.59
CA TRP A 18 10.22 -7.42 2.14
C TRP A 18 10.35 -8.76 2.87
N GLU A 19 11.04 -9.74 2.29
CA GLU A 19 11.21 -11.07 2.90
C GLU A 19 12.12 -11.04 4.14
N ASP A 20 13.03 -10.05 4.22
CA ASP A 20 13.93 -9.91 5.36
C ASP A 20 13.16 -9.57 6.65
N PRO A 21 13.21 -10.43 7.69
CA PRO A 21 12.48 -10.23 8.93
C PRO A 21 13.08 -9.12 9.82
N GLY A 22 14.32 -8.70 9.57
CA GLY A 22 14.96 -7.55 10.21
C GLY A 22 14.45 -6.22 9.67
N MET A 23 13.89 -6.22 8.46
CA MET A 23 13.39 -5.03 7.75
C MET A 23 11.90 -4.74 7.99
N LYS A 24 11.41 -4.90 9.22
CA LYS A 24 10.00 -4.59 9.56
C LYS A 24 9.60 -3.15 9.25
N GLY A 25 10.52 -2.19 9.47
CA GLY A 25 10.28 -0.78 9.15
C GLY A 25 10.13 -0.53 7.65
N TRP A 26 10.83 -1.30 6.82
CA TRP A 26 10.70 -1.22 5.36
C TRP A 26 9.34 -1.69 4.88
N ARG A 27 8.83 -2.80 5.44
CA ARG A 27 7.48 -3.31 5.12
C ARG A 27 6.43 -2.25 5.40
N ALA A 28 6.45 -1.66 6.59
CA ALA A 28 5.52 -0.60 6.98
C ALA A 28 5.63 0.64 6.08
N ALA A 29 6.85 1.05 5.72
CA ALA A 29 7.07 2.18 4.80
C ALA A 29 6.54 1.89 3.40
N MET A 30 6.73 0.66 2.90
CA MET A 30 6.23 0.23 1.59
C MET A 30 4.70 0.12 1.57
N GLU A 31 4.08 -0.42 2.62
CA GLU A 31 2.63 -0.44 2.78
C GLU A 31 2.05 0.98 2.77
N ALA A 32 2.63 1.90 3.55
CA ALA A 32 2.20 3.29 3.59
C ALA A 32 2.37 4.01 2.25
N TYR A 33 3.45 3.75 1.53
CA TYR A 33 3.70 4.31 0.20
C TYR A 33 2.63 3.85 -0.81
N VAL A 34 2.38 2.54 -0.88
CA VAL A 34 1.39 1.96 -1.80
C VAL A 34 -0.04 2.36 -1.43
N GLU A 35 -0.33 2.48 -0.13
CA GLU A 35 -1.60 3.01 0.37
C GLU A 35 -1.83 4.46 -0.08
N ASP A 36 -0.83 5.33 0.06
CA ASP A 36 -0.94 6.74 -0.31
C ASP A 36 -1.16 6.89 -1.82
N GLU A 37 -0.40 6.15 -2.65
CA GLU A 37 -0.62 6.11 -4.11
C GLU A 37 -2.04 5.63 -4.46
N ALA A 38 -2.51 4.56 -3.81
CA ALA A 38 -3.85 4.05 -4.03
C ALA A 38 -4.91 5.09 -3.63
N ARG A 39 -4.69 5.80 -2.53
CA ARG A 39 -5.55 6.88 -2.04
C ARG A 39 -5.60 8.05 -3.02
N GLU A 40 -4.44 8.56 -3.46
CA GLU A 40 -4.35 9.67 -4.40
C GLU A 40 -5.01 9.35 -5.75
N ARG A 41 -4.94 8.08 -6.18
CA ARG A 41 -5.58 7.60 -7.41
C ARG A 41 -7.08 7.28 -7.24
N GLY A 42 -7.61 7.34 -6.02
CA GLY A 42 -9.02 7.08 -5.70
C GLY A 42 -9.41 5.59 -5.65
N TYR A 43 -8.49 4.72 -5.28
CA TYR A 43 -8.73 3.28 -5.05
C TYR A 43 -9.21 3.01 -3.60
N MET A 44 -9.98 1.94 -3.40
CA MET A 44 -10.46 1.55 -2.06
C MET A 44 -9.53 0.58 -1.35
N LYS A 45 -8.72 -0.15 -2.11
CA LYS A 45 -7.83 -1.21 -1.62
C LYS A 45 -6.52 -1.13 -2.36
N TYR A 46 -5.47 -1.62 -1.71
CA TYR A 46 -4.19 -1.87 -2.36
C TYR A 46 -3.73 -3.30 -2.12
N ALA A 47 -3.03 -3.84 -3.10
CA ALA A 47 -2.40 -5.14 -3.06
C ALA A 47 -0.96 -5.00 -3.53
N LEU A 48 -0.04 -5.50 -2.71
CA LEU A 48 1.35 -5.71 -3.08
C LEU A 48 1.45 -7.07 -3.76
N LEU A 49 2.03 -7.09 -4.94
CA LEU A 49 2.27 -8.27 -5.74
C LEU A 49 3.75 -8.63 -5.70
N GLY A 50 4.04 -9.90 -5.46
CA GLY A 50 5.38 -10.46 -5.55
C GLY A 50 5.81 -10.73 -7.00
N ARG A 51 6.99 -11.34 -7.16
CA ARG A 51 7.61 -11.60 -8.47
C ARG A 51 6.73 -12.45 -9.40
N SER A 52 5.96 -13.37 -8.84
CA SER A 52 5.05 -14.27 -9.57
C SER A 52 3.64 -13.71 -9.75
N LYS A 53 3.43 -12.41 -9.51
CA LYS A 53 2.10 -11.77 -9.43
C LYS A 53 1.20 -12.34 -8.32
N GLU A 54 1.78 -13.04 -7.36
CA GLU A 54 1.08 -13.49 -6.16
C GLU A 54 0.85 -12.31 -5.22
N VAL A 55 -0.31 -12.28 -4.56
CA VAL A 55 -0.63 -11.24 -3.58
C VAL A 55 0.12 -11.55 -2.29
N ILE A 56 1.11 -10.73 -1.97
CA ILE A 56 1.91 -10.85 -0.74
C ILE A 56 1.30 -10.07 0.42
N ALA A 57 0.56 -9.01 0.12
CA ALA A 57 -0.24 -8.26 1.09
C ALA A 57 -1.41 -7.59 0.37
N GLU A 58 -2.59 -7.61 0.98
CA GLU A 58 -3.76 -6.86 0.52
C GLU A 58 -4.38 -6.17 1.73
N LYS A 59 -4.60 -4.85 1.62
CA LYS A 59 -5.23 -4.04 2.67
C LYS A 59 -6.16 -3.01 2.07
N GLU A 60 -7.09 -2.57 2.90
CA GLU A 60 -7.98 -1.47 2.58
C GLU A 60 -7.22 -0.15 2.70
N VAL A 61 -7.43 0.74 1.74
CA VAL A 61 -6.89 2.10 1.84
C VAL A 61 -7.62 2.77 2.98
N THR A 62 -6.89 3.16 4.01
CA THR A 62 -7.44 3.99 5.06
C THR A 62 -7.86 5.31 4.42
N LYS A 63 -9.16 5.47 4.19
CA LYS A 63 -9.72 6.79 3.90
C LYS A 63 -9.44 7.59 5.14
N ASN A 64 -8.41 8.42 5.07
CA ASN A 64 -8.21 9.44 6.05
C ASN A 64 -9.44 10.33 5.87
N THR A 65 -10.50 10.05 6.65
CA THR A 65 -11.54 11.00 6.95
C THR A 65 -10.84 12.08 7.75
N LYS A 66 -9.99 12.84 7.06
CA LYS A 66 -9.59 14.16 7.47
C LYS A 66 -10.86 14.97 7.26
N GLU A 67 -11.83 14.76 8.17
CA GLU A 67 -12.70 15.85 8.58
C GLU A 67 -11.75 17.04 8.73
N PRO A 68 -11.95 18.12 7.95
CA PRO A 68 -11.18 19.32 8.21
C PRO A 68 -11.51 19.67 9.64
N ALA A 69 -10.58 19.43 10.56
CA ALA A 69 -10.71 19.84 11.93
C ALA A 69 -11.00 21.34 11.88
N ALA A 70 -12.25 21.68 12.17
CA ALA A 70 -12.75 23.03 12.13
C ALA A 70 -11.81 23.85 12.99
N THR A 71 -11.13 24.80 12.37
CA THR A 71 -10.41 25.83 13.09
C THR A 71 -11.48 26.74 13.67
N ALA A 72 -11.70 26.64 14.98
CA ALA A 72 -12.53 27.55 15.76
C ALA A 72 -11.64 28.58 16.47
#